data_AF-A0AA38IEA7-F1
#
_entry.id   AF-A0AA38IEA7-F1
#
_cell.length_a   1.000
_cell.length_b   1.000
_cell.length_c   1.000
_cell.angle_alpha   90.00
_cell.angle_beta   90.00
_cell.angle_gamma   90.00
#
_symmetry.space_group_name_H-M   'P 1'
#
loop_
_entity.id
_entity.type
_entity.pdbx_description
1 polymer ?
#
loop_
_entity_poly.entity_id
_entity_poly.type
_entity_poly.pdbx_seq_one_letter_code
_entity_poly.pdbx_strand_id
1 'polypeptide(L)'
;MSGRFLESENIHEFRDNLFNKKQMVTENETRWKAGLRNVTKRSGHIVNINKFDAGYFGLHYCQCHFMDPGVRVIMEKVIEAVMDAGVNPSELKGSRTGVFLGLCSSDVENPALMN
;
A
#
# COMPACT_ATOMS: atom_id res chain seq x y z
N MET A 1 -6.80 13.72 -0.72
CA MET A 1 -5.64 12.85 -1.05
C MET A 1 -5.48 11.79 0.03
N SER A 2 -4.95 10.61 -0.32
CA SER A 2 -4.65 9.55 0.66
C SER A 2 -3.36 8.81 0.30
N GLY A 3 -2.78 8.10 1.26
CA GLY A 3 -1.57 7.30 1.09
C GLY A 3 -1.19 6.53 2.36
N ARG A 4 -0.43 5.44 2.19
CA ARG A 4 0.28 4.73 3.25
C ARG A 4 1.77 4.98 3.07
N PHE A 5 2.47 5.29 4.16
CA PHE A 5 3.88 5.66 4.15
C PHE A 5 4.65 4.86 5.20
N LEU A 6 5.95 5.11 5.32
CA LEU A 6 6.79 4.45 6.30
C LEU A 6 6.22 4.72 7.71
N GLU A 7 6.01 3.66 8.49
CA GLU A 7 5.54 3.76 9.88
C GLU A 7 4.25 4.62 10.06
N SER A 8 3.43 4.74 9.00
CA SER A 8 2.26 5.62 8.94
C SER A 8 1.13 5.00 8.12
N GLU A 9 -0.04 4.79 8.72
CA GLU A 9 -1.20 4.18 8.05
C GLU A 9 -1.95 5.14 7.11
N ASN A 10 -1.79 6.44 7.33
CA ASN A 10 -2.50 7.50 6.62
C ASN A 10 -1.65 8.78 6.54
N ILE A 11 -2.15 9.76 5.80
CA ILE A 11 -1.44 11.03 5.58
C ILE A 11 -1.35 11.90 6.85
N HIS A 12 -2.27 11.76 7.81
CA HIS A 12 -2.24 12.54 9.05
C HIS A 12 -1.12 12.04 9.98
N GLU A 13 -0.98 10.73 10.14
CA GLU A 13 0.15 10.14 10.86
C GLU A 13 1.47 10.49 10.20
N PHE A 14 1.54 10.41 8.87
CA PHE A 14 2.74 10.77 8.14
C PHE A 14 3.09 12.25 8.35
N ARG A 15 2.09 13.14 8.27
CA ARG A 15 2.24 14.57 8.56
C ARG A 15 2.79 14.79 9.96
N ASP A 16 2.21 14.14 10.97
CA ASP A 16 2.64 14.29 12.36
C ASP A 16 4.06 13.77 12.57
N ASN A 17 4.41 12.64 11.96
CA ASN A 17 5.76 12.10 11.98
C ASN A 17 6.78 13.08 11.37
N LEU A 18 6.42 13.74 10.25
CA LEU A 18 7.26 14.76 9.62
C LEU A 18 7.44 16.00 10.51
N PHE A 19 6.35 16.55 11.06
CA PHE A 19 6.43 17.74 11.92
C PHE A 19 7.21 17.50 13.21
N ASN A 20 7.10 16.28 13.76
CA ASN A 20 7.85 15.87 14.94
C ASN A 20 9.26 15.36 14.62
N LYS A 21 9.70 15.40 13.36
CA LYS A 21 11.02 14.92 12.90
C LYS A 21 11.29 13.47 13.32
N LYS A 22 10.24 12.65 13.37
CA LYS A 22 10.35 11.24 13.74
C LYS A 22 11.05 10.49 12.61
N GLN A 23 12.09 9.73 12.97
CA GLN A 23 12.73 8.81 12.04
C GLN A 23 11.80 7.63 11.75
N MET A 24 11.37 7.49 10.49
CA MET A 24 10.49 6.41 10.03
C MET A 24 11.25 5.28 9.32
N VAL A 25 12.56 5.44 9.09
CA VAL A 25 13.43 4.36 8.61
C VAL A 25 13.96 3.57 9.82
N THR A 26 13.57 2.31 9.90
CA THR A 26 13.80 1.42 11.05
C THR A 26 14.76 0.28 10.67
N GLU A 27 15.15 -0.51 11.68
CA GLU A 27 15.99 -1.73 11.50
C GLU A 27 15.17 -3.00 11.75
N ASN A 28 13.88 -2.97 11.40
CA ASN A 28 13.00 -4.10 11.64
C ASN A 28 13.23 -5.24 10.63
N GLU A 29 13.02 -6.48 11.06
CA GLU A 29 13.22 -7.66 10.22
C GLU A 29 11.91 -8.10 9.52
N THR A 30 10.97 -7.18 9.30
CA THR A 30 9.62 -7.54 8.79
C THR A 30 9.64 -8.06 7.35
N ARG A 31 10.68 -7.73 6.57
CA ARG A 31 10.84 -8.17 5.18
C ARG A 31 11.94 -9.20 4.99
N TRP A 32 13.06 -9.06 5.70
CA TRP A 32 14.19 -9.97 5.69
C TRP A 32 14.92 -9.91 7.03
N LYS A 33 15.61 -10.99 7.38
CA LYS A 33 16.46 -11.03 8.59
C LYS A 33 17.65 -10.09 8.44
N ALA A 34 18.11 -9.51 9.55
CA ALA A 34 19.30 -8.68 9.56
C ALA A 34 20.53 -9.51 9.15
N GLY A 35 21.42 -8.90 8.37
CA GLY A 35 22.64 -9.57 7.90
C GLY A 35 22.47 -10.39 6.62
N LEU A 36 21.32 -10.32 5.94
CA LEU A 36 21.21 -10.77 4.55
C LEU A 36 22.29 -10.05 3.71
N ARG A 37 23.07 -10.81 2.94
CA ARG A 37 24.26 -10.31 2.25
C ARG A 37 23.90 -9.11 1.35
N ASN A 38 24.67 -8.04 1.48
CA ASN A 38 24.56 -6.81 0.69
C ASN A 38 23.25 -6.01 0.87
N VAL A 39 22.48 -6.26 1.93
CA VAL A 39 21.31 -5.44 2.26
C VAL A 39 21.59 -4.58 3.50
N THR A 40 21.23 -3.31 3.47
CA THR A 40 21.38 -2.42 4.62
C THR A 40 20.39 -2.81 5.72
N LYS A 41 20.82 -2.72 7.00
CA LYS A 41 19.92 -2.97 8.13
C LYS A 41 18.75 -1.99 8.19
N ARG A 42 18.97 -0.76 7.72
CA ARG A 42 17.97 0.31 7.74
C ARG A 42 17.14 0.27 6.47
N SER A 43 15.82 0.21 6.63
CA SER A 43 14.86 0.25 5.52
C SER A 43 13.53 0.87 5.96
N GLY A 44 12.75 1.31 4.96
CA GLY A 44 11.42 1.84 5.15
C GLY A 44 10.36 0.75 4.99
N HIS A 45 9.41 0.69 5.91
CA HIS A 45 8.38 -0.35 5.92
C HIS A 45 6.99 0.28 5.97
N ILE A 46 6.11 -0.15 5.07
CA ILE A 46 4.69 0.17 5.14
C ILE A 46 4.05 -0.76 6.16
N VAL A 47 3.31 -0.16 7.08
CA VAL A 47 2.54 -0.88 8.09
C VAL A 47 1.33 -1.58 7.46
N ASN A 48 0.97 -2.75 8.01
CA ASN A 48 -0.26 -3.46 7.64
C ASN A 48 -0.43 -3.78 6.15
N ILE A 49 0.67 -4.08 5.46
CA ILE A 49 0.66 -4.40 4.01
C ILE A 49 -0.21 -5.61 3.63
N ASN A 50 -0.53 -6.47 4.59
CA ASN A 50 -1.37 -7.66 4.39
C ASN A 50 -2.88 -7.39 4.52
N LYS A 51 -3.29 -6.18 4.95
CA LYS A 51 -4.69 -5.81 5.10
C LYS A 51 -5.31 -5.38 3.78
N PHE A 52 -6.53 -5.84 3.52
CA PHE A 52 -7.33 -5.44 2.37
C PHE A 52 -8.82 -5.73 2.60
N ASP A 53 -9.70 -4.77 2.37
CA ASP A 53 -11.16 -4.98 2.42
C ASP A 53 -11.70 -5.61 1.13
N ALA A 54 -11.60 -6.93 1.01
CA ALA A 54 -12.10 -7.66 -0.15
C ALA A 54 -13.62 -7.51 -0.37
N GLY A 55 -14.39 -7.35 0.71
CA GLY A 55 -15.86 -7.26 0.66
C GLY A 55 -16.31 -5.96 0.00
N TYR A 56 -15.69 -4.84 0.35
CA TYR A 56 -15.97 -3.55 -0.28
C TYR A 56 -15.75 -3.57 -1.80
N PHE A 57 -14.69 -4.24 -2.27
CA PHE A 57 -14.37 -4.36 -3.70
C PHE A 57 -15.09 -5.49 -4.42
N GLY A 58 -15.92 -6.28 -3.72
CA GLY A 58 -16.64 -7.42 -4.31
C GLY A 58 -15.72 -8.53 -4.83
N LEU A 59 -14.53 -8.68 -4.23
CA LEU A 59 -13.53 -9.68 -4.61
C LEU A 59 -13.56 -10.88 -3.67
N HIS A 60 -13.30 -12.08 -4.21
CA HIS A 60 -13.20 -13.28 -3.38
C HIS A 60 -11.88 -13.30 -2.60
N TYR A 61 -11.91 -13.73 -1.34
CA TYR A 61 -10.73 -13.74 -0.46
C TYR A 61 -9.52 -14.45 -1.07
N CYS A 62 -9.73 -15.61 -1.71
CA CYS A 62 -8.64 -16.34 -2.37
C CYS A 62 -8.00 -15.54 -3.50
N GLN A 63 -8.76 -14.76 -4.27
CA GLN A 63 -8.19 -13.92 -5.33
C GLN A 63 -7.32 -12.82 -4.71
N CYS A 64 -7.82 -12.16 -3.67
CA CYS A 64 -7.10 -11.12 -2.95
C CYS A 64 -5.79 -11.62 -2.31
N HIS A 65 -5.73 -12.90 -1.94
CA HIS A 65 -4.53 -13.50 -1.37
C HIS A 65 -3.36 -13.54 -2.38
N PHE A 66 -3.66 -13.73 -3.66
CA PHE A 66 -2.66 -13.76 -4.74
C PHE A 66 -2.41 -12.40 -5.40
N MET A 67 -3.12 -11.36 -4.98
CA MET A 67 -2.89 -10.01 -5.50
C MET A 67 -1.64 -9.38 -4.91
N ASP A 68 -0.92 -8.64 -5.76
CA ASP A 68 0.17 -7.77 -5.32
C ASP A 68 -0.30 -6.90 -4.13
N PRO A 69 0.42 -6.90 -3.00
CA PRO A 69 0.04 -6.09 -1.85
C PRO A 69 0.03 -4.58 -2.15
N GLY A 70 0.90 -4.10 -3.03
CA GLY A 70 0.92 -2.70 -3.48
C GLY A 70 -0.35 -2.34 -4.24
N VAL A 71 -0.82 -3.20 -5.14
CA VAL A 71 -2.10 -3.02 -5.84
C VAL A 71 -3.27 -2.97 -4.86
N ARG A 72 -3.30 -3.86 -3.86
CA ARG A 72 -4.35 -3.86 -2.81
C ARG A 72 -4.37 -2.54 -2.03
N VAL A 73 -3.21 -2.04 -1.64
CA VAL A 73 -3.09 -0.72 -0.98
C VAL A 73 -3.58 0.38 -1.91
N ILE A 74 -3.15 0.40 -3.18
CA ILE A 74 -3.56 1.42 -4.15
C ILE A 74 -5.08 1.47 -4.30
N MET A 75 -5.75 0.32 -4.38
CA MET A 75 -7.20 0.25 -4.49
C MET A 75 -7.91 0.96 -3.33
N GLU A 76 -7.50 0.69 -2.08
CA GLU A 76 -8.04 1.37 -0.91
C GLU A 76 -7.75 2.88 -0.95
N LYS A 77 -6.50 3.25 -1.22
CA LYS A 77 -6.07 4.65 -1.18
C LYS A 77 -6.72 5.51 -2.26
N VAL A 78 -7.04 4.96 -3.44
CA VAL A 78 -7.78 5.68 -4.49
C VAL A 78 -9.18 6.04 -4.00
N ILE A 79 -9.89 5.09 -3.40
CA ILE A 79 -11.25 5.32 -2.88
C ILE A 79 -11.23 6.35 -1.75
N GLU A 80 -10.31 6.21 -0.80
CA GLU A 80 -10.13 7.20 0.27
C GLU A 80 -9.80 8.59 -0.28
N ALA A 81 -8.97 8.69 -1.32
CA ALA A 81 -8.63 9.98 -1.94
C ALA A 81 -9.82 10.63 -2.64
N VAL A 82 -10.69 9.85 -3.28
CA VAL A 82 -11.93 10.34 -3.90
C VAL A 82 -12.90 10.84 -2.82
N MET A 83 -13.08 10.06 -1.75
CA MET A 83 -13.94 10.46 -0.62
C MET A 83 -13.41 11.71 0.10
N ASP A 84 -12.10 11.83 0.30
CA ASP A 84 -11.47 13.01 0.89
C ASP A 84 -11.70 14.27 0.05
N ALA A 85 -11.83 14.13 -1.26
CA ALA A 85 -12.21 15.24 -2.15
C ALA A 85 -13.70 15.64 -2.02
N GLY A 86 -14.48 14.96 -1.17
CA GLY A 86 -15.92 15.17 -1.01
C GLY A 86 -16.76 14.59 -2.15
N VAL A 87 -16.17 13.71 -2.98
CA VAL A 87 -16.84 13.09 -4.13
C VAL A 87 -17.29 11.68 -3.78
N ASN A 88 -18.52 11.31 -4.14
CA ASN A 88 -18.98 9.93 -4.02
C ASN A 88 -18.36 9.09 -5.16
N PRO A 89 -17.64 7.98 -4.87
CA PRO A 89 -17.02 7.15 -5.90
C PRO A 89 -18.00 6.66 -6.98
N SER A 90 -19.28 6.48 -6.65
CA SER A 90 -20.30 6.07 -7.62
C SER A 90 -20.55 7.10 -8.73
N GLU A 91 -20.31 8.39 -8.48
CA GLU A 91 -20.47 9.47 -9.46
C GLU A 91 -19.43 9.41 -10.58
N LEU A 92 -18.27 8.81 -10.31
CA LEU A 92 -17.21 8.64 -11.31
C LEU A 92 -17.51 7.47 -12.26
N LYS A 93 -18.44 6.58 -11.93
CA LYS A 93 -18.77 5.40 -12.74
C LYS A 93 -19.37 5.82 -14.09
N GLY A 94 -18.73 5.38 -15.18
CA GLY A 94 -19.17 5.73 -16.55
C GLY A 94 -18.77 7.13 -17.00
N SER A 95 -18.06 7.89 -16.18
CA SER A 95 -17.48 9.18 -16.57
C SER A 95 -16.24 9.00 -17.45
N ARG A 96 -15.74 10.09 -18.02
CA ARG A 96 -14.46 10.14 -18.75
C ARG A 96 -13.25 10.31 -17.82
N THR A 97 -13.28 9.72 -16.63
CA THR A 97 -12.18 9.79 -15.66
C THR A 97 -11.05 8.85 -16.07
N GLY A 98 -9.84 9.40 -16.25
CA GLY A 98 -8.63 8.61 -16.52
C GLY A 98 -7.90 8.22 -15.24
N VAL A 99 -7.19 7.08 -15.28
CA VAL A 99 -6.34 6.62 -14.18
C VAL A 99 -4.92 6.45 -14.70
N PHE A 100 -3.96 7.05 -14.01
CA PHE A 100 -2.53 6.95 -14.32
C PHE A 100 -1.80 6.42 -13.09
N LEU A 101 -1.01 5.37 -13.25
CA LEU A 101 -0.25 4.73 -12.17
C LEU A 101 1.24 4.73 -12.52
N GLY A 102 2.08 5.20 -11.58
CA GLY A 102 3.53 5.07 -11.65
C GLY A 102 3.98 3.86 -10.85
N LEU A 103 4.47 2.82 -11.52
CA LEU A 103 4.97 1.58 -10.92
C LEU A 103 6.35 1.27 -11.50
N CYS A 104 7.29 0.80 -10.67
CA CYS A 104 8.66 0.53 -11.10
C CYS A 104 9.08 -0.95 -10.91
N SER A 105 8.39 -1.70 -10.06
CA SER A 105 8.63 -3.13 -9.87
C SER A 105 7.33 -3.86 -9.53
N SER A 106 7.27 -5.13 -9.91
CA SER A 106 6.26 -6.09 -9.48
C SER A 106 7.00 -7.32 -9.01
N ASP A 107 7.30 -7.38 -7.71
CA ASP A 107 8.09 -8.48 -7.14
C ASP A 107 7.26 -9.77 -7.02
N VAL A 108 5.95 -9.69 -7.29
CA VAL A 108 5.04 -10.85 -7.36
C VAL A 108 5.13 -11.57 -8.71
N GLU A 109 6.31 -12.08 -9.05
CA GLU A 109 6.46 -13.04 -10.16
C GLU A 109 6.89 -14.41 -9.62
N ASN A 110 5.90 -15.29 -9.43
CA ASN A 110 5.88 -16.71 -9.82
C ASN A 110 5.05 -17.59 -8.85
N PRO A 111 3.79 -17.94 -9.18
CA PRO A 111 3.01 -18.91 -8.41
C PRO A 111 3.62 -20.33 -8.42
N ALA A 112 4.59 -20.64 -9.28
CA ALA A 112 5.29 -21.93 -9.31
C ALA A 112 6.38 -22.09 -8.22
N LEU A 113 6.66 -21.05 -7.42
CA LEU A 113 7.58 -21.14 -6.26
C LEU A 113 6.85 -21.36 -4.92
N MET A 114 5.55 -21.64 -4.96
CA MET A 114 4.72 -21.99 -3.80
C MET A 114 4.49 -23.51 -3.64
N ASN A 115 5.42 -24.34 -4.14
CA ASN A 115 5.48 -25.79 -3.84
C ASN A 115 6.66 -26.10 -2.92
#